data_AF-A0A272EVB1-F1
#
_entry.id   AF-A0A272EVB1-F1
#
_cell.length_a   1.000
_cell.length_b   1.000
_cell.length_c   1.000
_cell.angle_alpha   90.00
_cell.angle_beta   90.00
_cell.angle_gamma   90.00
#
_symmetry.space_group_name_H-M   'P 1'
#
loop_
_entity.id
_entity.type
_entity.pdbx_description
1 polymer ?
#
loop_
_entity_poly.entity_id
_entity_poly.type
_entity_poly.pdbx_seq_one_letter_code
_entity_poly.pdbx_strand_id
1 'polypeptide(L)'
;MLFGAGAAVIAVLLQGKPLAFDFRPTYIASLLYLALFGSVIAFAAYFTLLGRIGAGRAGYVAVAVPILALLLSGFFEGFVWRIWTVLGIASAVLGNLIMLAEPAGLYRWRVWRRSARGVSSSSA
;
A
#
# COMPACT_ATOMS: atom_id res chain seq x y z
N MET A 1 5.21 -2.71 10.21
CA MET A 1 5.43 -4.16 10.36
C MET A 1 5.51 -4.59 11.81
N LEU A 2 6.33 -3.95 12.66
CA LEU A 2 6.45 -4.31 14.08
C LEU A 2 5.10 -4.35 14.84
N PHE A 3 4.29 -3.27 14.75
CA PHE A 3 2.99 -3.22 15.41
C PHE A 3 2.01 -4.29 14.92
N GLY A 4 1.95 -4.55 13.61
CA GLY A 4 1.08 -5.57 13.03
C GLY A 4 1.50 -7.00 13.41
N ALA A 5 2.81 -7.28 13.36
CA ALA A 5 3.36 -8.57 13.80
C ALA A 5 3.14 -8.79 15.30
N GLY A 6 3.40 -7.76 16.12
CA GLY A 6 3.14 -7.80 17.56
C GLY A 6 1.65 -8.04 17.88
N ALA A 7 0.75 -7.33 17.21
CA ALA A 7 -0.69 -7.53 17.37
C ALA A 7 -1.12 -8.95 16.97
N ALA A 8 -0.57 -9.51 15.89
CA ALA A 8 -0.85 -10.88 15.48
C ALA A 8 -0.37 -11.91 16.51
N VAL A 9 0.83 -11.74 17.07
CA VAL A 9 1.35 -12.62 18.15
C VAL A 9 0.47 -12.54 19.39
N ILE A 10 0.11 -11.33 19.83
CA ILE A 10 -0.80 -11.13 20.97
C ILE A 10 -2.15 -11.82 20.70
N ALA A 11 -2.73 -11.65 19.51
CA ALA A 11 -3.99 -12.28 19.15
C ALA A 11 -3.94 -13.81 19.17
N VAL A 12 -2.84 -14.42 18.71
CA VAL A 12 -2.63 -15.88 18.76
C VAL A 12 -2.53 -16.38 20.20
N LEU A 13 -1.78 -15.66 21.05
CA LEU A 13 -1.65 -15.98 22.47
C LEU A 13 -3.00 -15.88 23.20
N LEU A 14 -3.78 -14.83 22.95
CA LEU A 14 -5.13 -14.66 23.52
C LEU A 14 -6.11 -15.76 23.06
N GLN A 15 -5.93 -16.30 21.84
CA GLN A 15 -6.74 -17.40 21.31
C GLN A 15 -6.29 -18.78 21.81
N GLY A 16 -5.21 -18.87 22.60
CA GLY A 16 -4.64 -20.14 23.08
C GLY A 16 -4.12 -21.05 21.97
N LYS A 17 -3.85 -20.51 20.77
CA LYS A 17 -3.38 -21.29 19.63
C LYS A 17 -1.87 -21.52 19.76
N PRO A 18 -1.37 -22.73 19.47
CA PRO A 18 0.06 -22.99 19.52
C PRO A 18 0.79 -22.22 18.41
N LEU A 19 1.90 -21.56 18.76
CA LEU A 19 2.86 -21.03 17.78
C LEU A 19 3.72 -22.20 17.25
N ALA A 20 3.09 -23.06 16.44
CA ALA A 20 3.74 -24.21 15.85
C ALA A 20 4.24 -23.89 14.44
N PHE A 21 5.49 -24.25 14.17
CA PHE A 21 6.01 -24.29 12.81
C PHE A 21 5.77 -25.69 12.24
N ASP A 22 5.12 -25.78 11.10
CA ASP A 22 4.85 -27.05 10.43
C ASP A 22 5.96 -27.37 9.43
N PHE A 23 6.63 -28.52 9.57
CA PHE A 23 7.69 -28.95 8.65
C PHE A 23 7.17 -29.62 7.38
N ARG A 24 5.85 -29.66 7.17
CA ARG A 24 5.28 -30.18 5.93
C ARG A 24 5.82 -29.41 4.71
N PRO A 25 6.24 -30.13 3.64
CA PRO A 25 6.76 -29.49 2.43
C PRO A 25 5.80 -28.46 1.82
N THR A 26 4.48 -28.69 1.91
CA THR A 26 3.45 -27.75 1.44
C THR A 26 3.43 -26.44 2.21
N TYR A 27 3.63 -26.48 3.53
CA TYR A 27 3.72 -25.28 4.37
C TYR A 27 4.97 -24.47 4.02
N ILE A 28 6.13 -25.16 3.96
CA ILE A 28 7.41 -24.51 3.62
C ILE A 28 7.36 -23.92 2.22
N ALA A 29 6.82 -24.64 1.23
CA ALA A 29 6.67 -24.16 -0.13
C ALA A 29 5.76 -22.93 -0.21
N SER A 30 4.63 -22.93 0.50
CA SER A 30 3.71 -21.77 0.57
C SER A 30 4.39 -20.56 1.23
N LEU A 31 5.14 -20.78 2.32
CA LEU A 31 5.89 -19.74 3.01
C LEU A 31 6.96 -19.12 2.10
N LEU A 32 7.73 -19.95 1.40
CA LEU A 32 8.75 -19.50 0.45
C LEU A 32 8.13 -18.73 -0.71
N TYR A 33 7.03 -19.24 -1.28
CA TYR A 33 6.31 -18.56 -2.35
C TYR A 33 5.86 -17.16 -1.92
N LEU A 34 5.24 -17.03 -0.75
CA LEU A 34 4.76 -15.74 -0.25
C LEU A 34 5.91 -14.79 0.12
N ALA A 35 6.98 -15.31 0.71
CA ALA A 35 8.15 -14.51 1.09
C ALA A 35 8.89 -13.97 -0.15
N LEU A 36 9.07 -14.79 -1.19
CA LEU A 36 9.80 -14.39 -2.39
C LEU A 36 8.92 -13.55 -3.33
N PHE A 37 7.80 -14.10 -3.79
CA PHE A 37 6.95 -13.44 -4.79
C PHE A 37 6.06 -12.37 -4.17
N GLY A 38 5.39 -12.70 -3.06
CA GLY A 38 4.46 -11.78 -2.39
C GLY A 38 5.13 -10.63 -1.64
N SER A 39 6.41 -10.78 -1.26
CA SER A 39 7.16 -9.77 -0.51
C SER A 39 8.38 -9.27 -1.28
N VAL A 40 9.47 -10.04 -1.37
CA VAL A 40 10.77 -9.53 -1.89
C VAL A 40 10.64 -8.95 -3.30
N ILE A 41 10.06 -9.70 -4.24
CA ILE A 41 9.91 -9.28 -5.63
C ILE A 41 8.90 -8.12 -5.74
N ALA A 42 7.77 -8.22 -5.03
CA ALA A 42 6.75 -7.17 -5.01
C ALA A 42 7.31 -5.83 -4.49
N PHE A 43 8.07 -5.85 -3.40
CA PHE A 43 8.73 -4.66 -2.85
C PHE A 43 9.85 -4.14 -3.75
N ALA A 44 10.65 -5.02 -4.35
CA ALA A 44 11.68 -4.61 -5.29
C ALA A 44 11.08 -3.89 -6.51
N ALA A 45 9.97 -4.44 -7.06
CA ALA A 45 9.22 -3.80 -8.13
C ALA A 45 8.62 -2.47 -7.68
N TYR A 46 8.03 -2.40 -6.49
CA TYR A 46 7.49 -1.16 -5.93
C TYR A 46 8.55 -0.07 -5.77
N PHE A 47 9.73 -0.39 -5.20
CA PHE A 47 10.81 0.60 -5.06
C PHE A 47 11.42 1.01 -6.40
N THR A 48 11.53 0.08 -7.35
CA THR A 48 11.94 0.41 -8.72
C THR A 48 10.96 1.38 -9.37
N LEU A 49 9.66 1.14 -9.21
CA LEU A 49 8.61 2.02 -9.71
C LEU A 49 8.70 3.39 -9.00
N LEU A 50 8.80 3.39 -7.68
CA LEU A 50 8.94 4.60 -6.87
C LEU A 50 10.11 5.47 -7.32
N GLY A 51 11.27 4.86 -7.60
CA GLY A 51 12.45 5.56 -8.12
C GLY A 51 12.28 6.10 -9.54
N ARG A 52 11.44 5.48 -10.38
CA ARG A 52 11.21 5.89 -11.78
C ARG A 52 10.13 6.96 -11.94
N ILE A 53 8.98 6.82 -11.27
CA ILE A 53 7.81 7.70 -11.45
C ILE A 53 7.53 8.63 -10.26
N GLY A 54 8.30 8.50 -9.17
CA GLY A 54 8.17 9.32 -7.97
C GLY A 54 7.00 8.93 -7.05
N ALA A 55 7.06 9.39 -5.81
CA ALA A 55 6.10 9.03 -4.75
C ALA A 55 4.65 9.37 -5.07
N GLY A 56 4.40 10.50 -5.74
CA GLY A 56 3.04 10.92 -6.09
C GLY A 56 2.31 9.92 -6.99
N ARG A 57 2.99 9.36 -8.01
CA ARG A 57 2.40 8.36 -8.90
C ARG A 57 2.49 6.94 -8.35
N ALA A 58 3.49 6.64 -7.53
CA ALA A 58 3.58 5.33 -6.86
C ALA A 58 2.37 5.06 -5.94
N GLY A 59 1.71 6.12 -5.45
CA GLY A 59 0.45 6.03 -4.70
C GLY A 59 -0.69 5.31 -5.45
N TYR A 60 -0.68 5.28 -6.79
CA TYR A 60 -1.70 4.56 -7.57
C TYR A 60 -1.71 3.05 -7.29
N VAL A 61 -0.60 2.50 -6.81
CA VAL A 61 -0.51 1.08 -6.41
C VAL A 61 -1.50 0.77 -5.28
N ALA A 62 -1.74 1.71 -4.35
CA ALA A 62 -2.70 1.52 -3.26
C ALA A 62 -4.15 1.33 -3.74
N VAL A 63 -4.51 1.96 -4.88
CA VAL A 63 -5.81 1.78 -5.54
C VAL A 63 -5.85 0.45 -6.30
N ALA A 64 -4.75 0.10 -6.98
CA ALA A 64 -4.69 -1.06 -7.86
C ALA A 64 -4.70 -2.39 -7.10
N VAL A 65 -4.04 -2.46 -5.93
CA VAL A 65 -3.88 -3.72 -5.18
C VAL A 65 -5.21 -4.37 -4.81
N PRO A 66 -6.20 -3.69 -4.21
CA PRO A 66 -7.50 -4.31 -3.90
C PRO A 66 -8.25 -4.79 -5.14
N ILE A 67 -8.18 -4.04 -6.24
CA ILE A 67 -8.83 -4.40 -7.51
C ILE A 67 -8.21 -5.68 -8.06
N LEU A 68 -6.88 -5.74 -8.14
CA LEU A 68 -6.16 -6.93 -8.61
C LEU A 68 -6.41 -8.13 -7.71
N ALA A 69 -6.44 -7.95 -6.39
CA ALA A 69 -6.72 -9.01 -5.44
C ALA A 69 -8.11 -9.63 -5.67
N LEU A 70 -9.14 -8.81 -5.89
CA LEU A 70 -10.51 -9.28 -6.11
C LEU A 70 -10.70 -9.90 -7.49
N LEU A 71 -10.03 -9.38 -8.52
CA LEU A 71 -10.01 -10.03 -9.84
C LEU A 71 -9.39 -11.42 -9.75
N LEU A 72 -8.22 -11.54 -9.12
CA LEU A 72 -7.55 -12.83 -8.93
C LEU A 72 -8.41 -13.79 -8.08
N SER A 73 -9.03 -13.31 -7.00
CA SER A 73 -9.97 -14.12 -6.21
C SER A 73 -11.18 -14.57 -7.05
N GLY A 74 -11.69 -13.73 -7.94
CA GLY A 74 -12.69 -14.10 -8.95
C GLY A 74 -12.25 -15.25 -9.85
N PHE A 75 -11.03 -15.20 -10.36
CA PHE A 75 -10.51 -16.22 -11.29
C PHE A 75 -10.09 -17.53 -10.60
N PHE A 76 -9.44 -17.45 -9.45
CA PHE A 76 -8.81 -18.61 -8.80
C PHE A 76 -9.64 -19.23 -7.68
N GLU A 77 -10.47 -18.44 -7.00
CA GLU A 77 -11.20 -18.89 -5.80
C GLU A 77 -12.72 -18.99 -6.04
N GLY A 78 -13.20 -18.68 -7.25
CA GLY A 78 -14.62 -18.72 -7.59
C GLY A 78 -15.43 -17.64 -6.86
N PHE A 79 -14.82 -16.48 -6.60
CA PHE A 79 -15.46 -15.41 -5.84
C PHE A 79 -16.76 -14.92 -6.50
N VAL A 80 -17.87 -14.97 -5.74
CA VAL A 80 -19.19 -14.54 -6.21
C VAL A 80 -19.33 -13.03 -6.03
N TRP A 81 -19.46 -12.31 -7.14
CA TRP A 81 -19.69 -10.87 -7.15
C TRP A 81 -21.06 -10.53 -6.58
N ARG A 82 -21.06 -9.94 -5.38
CA ARG A 82 -22.26 -9.38 -4.75
C ARG A 82 -22.26 -7.87 -4.87
N ILE A 83 -23.45 -7.28 -4.88
CA ILE A 83 -23.60 -5.82 -4.93
C ILE A 83 -22.84 -5.12 -3.79
N TRP A 84 -22.82 -5.72 -2.60
CA TRP A 84 -22.08 -5.22 -1.44
C TRP A 84 -20.56 -5.20 -1.67
N THR A 85 -20.02 -6.20 -2.37
CA THR A 85 -18.59 -6.22 -2.73
C THR A 85 -18.29 -5.07 -3.69
N VAL A 86 -19.13 -4.86 -4.70
CA VAL A 86 -18.95 -3.77 -5.67
C VAL A 86 -18.99 -2.41 -4.97
N LEU A 87 -19.94 -2.21 -4.05
CA LEU A 87 -20.01 -0.97 -3.26
C LEU A 87 -18.78 -0.79 -2.36
N GLY A 88 -18.27 -1.87 -1.75
CA GLY A 88 -17.03 -1.84 -0.98
C GLY A 88 -15.82 -1.46 -1.83
N ILE A 89 -15.68 -2.04 -3.03
CA ILE A 89 -14.62 -1.69 -3.99
C ILE A 89 -14.74 -0.22 -4.38
N ALA A 90 -15.94 0.23 -4.76
CA ALA A 90 -16.18 1.60 -5.17
C ALA A 90 -15.79 2.58 -4.06
N SER A 91 -16.18 2.31 -2.82
CA SER A 91 -15.82 3.12 -1.64
C SER A 91 -14.31 3.15 -1.41
N ALA A 92 -13.63 2.00 -1.45
CA ALA A 92 -12.18 1.91 -1.26
C ALA A 92 -11.41 2.65 -2.37
N VAL A 93 -11.84 2.52 -3.61
CA VAL A 93 -11.24 3.22 -4.76
C VAL A 93 -11.48 4.73 -4.64
N LEU A 94 -12.69 5.17 -4.33
CA LEU A 94 -13.01 6.59 -4.14
C LEU A 94 -12.16 7.22 -3.03
N GLY A 95 -12.04 6.56 -1.88
CA GLY A 95 -11.20 7.05 -0.78
C GLY A 95 -9.74 7.23 -1.17
N ASN A 96 -9.16 6.26 -1.89
CA ASN A 96 -7.79 6.38 -2.38
C ASN A 96 -7.66 7.47 -3.47
N LEU A 97 -8.64 7.60 -4.37
CA LEU A 97 -8.63 8.64 -5.40
C LEU A 97 -8.68 10.05 -4.80
N ILE A 98 -9.49 10.27 -3.75
CA ILE A 98 -9.54 11.55 -3.03
C ILE A 98 -8.18 11.87 -2.40
N MET A 99 -7.52 10.89 -1.79
CA MET A 99 -6.17 11.07 -1.23
C MET A 99 -5.15 11.46 -2.31
N LEU A 100 -5.23 10.84 -3.50
CA LEU A 100 -4.34 11.16 -4.61
C LEU A 100 -4.70 12.48 -5.32
N ALA A 101 -5.93 12.97 -5.14
CA ALA A 101 -6.40 14.26 -5.65
C ALA A 101 -5.94 15.45 -4.78
N GLU A 102 -5.02 15.24 -3.83
CA GLU A 102 -4.25 16.29 -3.16
C GLU A 102 -3.59 17.19 -4.23
N PRO A 103 -3.96 18.48 -4.35
CA PRO A 103 -3.32 19.39 -5.27
C PRO A 103 -1.93 19.78 -4.73
N ALA A 104 -0.94 18.92 -4.99
CA ALA A 104 0.48 19.14 -4.74
C ALA A 104 1.06 20.44 -5.36
N GLY A 105 0.25 21.18 -6.13
CA GLY A 105 0.58 22.50 -6.68
C GLY A 105 0.45 23.66 -5.69
N LEU A 106 -0.38 23.55 -4.64
CA LEU A 106 -0.67 24.69 -3.76
C LEU A 106 0.43 24.97 -2.72
N TYR A 107 1.17 23.94 -2.28
CA TYR A 107 2.29 24.13 -1.34
C TYR A 107 3.48 24.84 -2.00
N ARG A 108 3.74 24.57 -3.29
CA ARG A 108 4.88 25.10 -4.04
C ARG A 108 4.79 26.62 -4.27
N TRP A 109 3.59 27.17 -4.39
CA TRP A 109 3.38 28.61 -4.59
C TRP A 109 3.65 29.43 -3.31
N ARG A 110 3.33 28.88 -2.13
CA ARG A 110 3.45 29.59 -0.83
C ARG A 110 4.90 29.77 -0.37
N VAL A 111 5.79 28.84 -0.72
CA VAL A 111 7.24 28.94 -0.41
C VAL A 111 7.95 29.90 -1.37
N TRP A 112 7.60 29.90 -2.67
CA TRP A 112 8.17 30.84 -3.65
C TRP A 112 7.81 32.31 -3.33
N ARG A 113 6.60 32.55 -2.79
CA ARG A 113 6.10 33.89 -2.36
C ARG A 113 6.72 34.43 -1.05
N ARG A 114 7.78 33.80 -0.49
CA ARG A 114 8.61 34.35 0.61
C ARG A 114 10.02 34.76 0.17
N SER A 115 10.63 34.05 -0.77
CA SER A 115 12.00 34.39 -1.25
C SER A 115 12.05 35.68 -2.08
N ALA A 116 10.95 36.09 -2.72
CA ALA A 116 10.89 37.33 -3.51
C ALA A 116 10.76 38.63 -2.70
N ARG A 117 10.67 38.56 -1.36
CA ARG A 117 10.50 39.74 -0.48
C ARG A 117 11.72 40.07 0.40
N GLY A 118 12.84 39.35 0.25
CA GLY A 118 14.02 39.50 1.12
C GLY A 118 15.24 40.18 0.49
N VAL A 119 15.17 40.70 -0.74
CA VAL A 119 16.35 41.19 -1.48
C VAL A 119 16.22 42.68 -1.85
N SER A 120 15.94 43.55 -0.88
CA SER A 120 15.96 45.01 -1.15
C SER A 120 16.33 45.91 0.04
N SER A 121 17.15 45.47 1.00
CA SER A 121 17.56 46.35 2.11
C SER A 121 19.04 46.26 2.50
N SER A 122 19.96 46.19 1.53
CA SER A 122 21.39 46.33 1.79
C SER A 122 22.10 47.08 0.67
N SER A 123 21.76 48.36 0.49
CA SER A 123 22.62 49.36 -0.16
C SER A 123 22.04 50.76 0.07
N ALA A 124 22.35 51.35 1.23
CA ALA A 124 22.34 52.78 1.47
C ALA A 124 23.26 53.07 2.66
#